data_AF-A0A2V2FZ82-F1
#
_entry.id   AF-A0A2V2FZ82-F1
#
_cell.length_a   1.000
_cell.length_b   1.000
_cell.length_c   1.000
_cell.angle_alpha   90.00
_cell.angle_beta   90.00
_cell.angle_gamma   90.00
#
_symmetry.space_group_name_H-M   'P 1'
#
loop_
_entity.id
_entity.type
_entity.pdbx_description
1 polymer ?
#
loop_
_entity_poly.entity_id
_entity_poly.type
_entity_poly.pdbx_seq_one_letter_code
_entity_poly.pdbx_strand_id
1 'polypeptide(L)'
;MPVKYLLDPAESPYVKTVEDGASGNMSNIVVREQRGIYVMYDFESLEFKNESGTVIYPINYNGSNYLPLRAAAELMGEEIVWDNKTKTVYIGSMTPVEETDEPEMRDETFSIIELYDREAELYNLATAKIVEISKWTDDQAPVMASSISEDLRTATLNNYEAKKLLKTETFTDEEKEACQKLCDFIEITEYYILVMENIAYMAADKQDYSIMAETFLNFALESEKAMDSAREAIECL
;
A
#
# COMPACT_ATOMS: atom_id res chain seq x y z
N MET A 1 -18.73 -33.43 -34.56
CA MET A 1 -19.69 -33.89 -33.53
C MET A 1 -19.02 -33.69 -32.18
N PRO A 2 -19.46 -32.79 -31.30
CA PRO A 2 -18.87 -32.71 -29.98
C PRO A 2 -19.40 -33.86 -29.11
N VAL A 3 -18.46 -34.58 -28.51
CA VAL A 3 -18.72 -35.74 -27.63
C VAL A 3 -19.32 -35.22 -26.33
N LYS A 4 -20.51 -35.71 -26.01
CA LYS A 4 -21.29 -35.36 -24.83
C LYS A 4 -20.76 -36.17 -23.65
N TYR A 5 -19.87 -35.59 -22.85
CA TYR A 5 -19.53 -36.17 -21.54
C TYR A 5 -20.55 -35.63 -20.53
N LEU A 6 -21.56 -36.45 -20.24
CA LEU A 6 -22.46 -36.25 -19.12
C LEU A 6 -21.67 -36.57 -17.84
N LEU A 7 -21.29 -35.55 -17.08
CA LEU A 7 -20.96 -35.74 -15.68
C LEU A 7 -22.27 -35.96 -14.93
N ASP A 8 -22.30 -36.97 -14.06
CA ASP A 8 -23.46 -37.25 -13.21
C ASP A 8 -23.66 -36.06 -12.25
N PRO A 9 -24.80 -35.35 -12.29
CA PRO A 9 -25.09 -34.25 -11.38
C PRO A 9 -25.05 -34.66 -9.89
N ALA A 10 -25.13 -35.96 -9.59
CA ALA A 10 -25.03 -36.49 -8.23
C ALA A 10 -23.60 -36.47 -7.65
N GLU A 11 -22.56 -36.33 -8.49
CA GLU A 11 -21.15 -36.49 -8.06
C GLU A 11 -20.38 -35.17 -7.92
N SER A 12 -20.98 -34.02 -8.26
CA SER A 12 -20.32 -32.71 -8.15
C SER A 12 -21.11 -31.77 -7.24
N PRO A 13 -20.49 -31.20 -6.16
CA PRO A 13 -21.16 -30.25 -5.27
C PRO A 13 -21.49 -28.91 -5.94
N TYR A 14 -21.06 -28.69 -7.19
CA TYR A 14 -21.25 -27.45 -7.95
C TYR A 14 -22.31 -27.55 -9.05
N VAL A 15 -22.87 -28.73 -9.30
CA VAL A 15 -23.93 -28.92 -10.31
C VAL A 15 -25.27 -29.06 -9.59
N LYS A 16 -26.04 -27.98 -9.53
CA LYS A 16 -27.48 -28.05 -9.27
C LYS A 16 -28.22 -27.60 -10.53
N THR A 17 -28.99 -28.50 -11.12
CA THR A 17 -30.05 -28.10 -12.04
C THR A 17 -31.19 -27.52 -11.21
N VAL A 18 -31.37 -26.21 -11.26
CA VAL A 18 -32.54 -25.53 -10.69
C VAL A 18 -33.42 -25.11 -11.88
N GLU A 19 -34.66 -25.57 -11.92
CA GLU A 19 -35.67 -24.95 -12.79
C GLU A 19 -36.06 -23.62 -12.15
N ASP A 20 -35.56 -22.52 -12.68
CA ASP A 20 -36.03 -21.19 -12.29
C ASP A 20 -37.16 -20.75 -13.22
N GLY A 21 -38.35 -20.60 -12.64
CA GLY A 21 -39.54 -20.14 -13.32
C GLY A 21 -39.52 -18.63 -13.50
N ALA A 22 -38.65 -18.09 -14.35
CA ALA A 22 -38.79 -16.73 -14.87
C ALA A 22 -37.99 -16.54 -16.17
N SER A 23 -38.72 -16.21 -17.24
CA SER A 23 -38.22 -15.88 -18.57
C SER A 23 -37.11 -14.82 -18.54
N GLY A 24 -35.89 -15.19 -19.00
CA GLY A 24 -34.83 -14.23 -19.31
C GLY A 24 -33.47 -14.88 -19.56
N ASN A 25 -33.26 -15.42 -20.76
CA ASN A 25 -31.98 -15.90 -21.33
C ASN A 25 -31.06 -16.71 -20.39
N MET A 26 -31.19 -18.04 -20.45
CA MET A 26 -30.26 -19.00 -19.83
C MET A 26 -28.84 -18.85 -20.40
N SER A 27 -27.89 -18.35 -19.60
CA SER A 27 -26.47 -18.62 -19.84
C SER A 27 -26.10 -19.91 -19.09
N ASN A 28 -25.88 -20.98 -19.84
CA ASN A 28 -25.28 -22.20 -19.27
C ASN A 28 -23.82 -21.89 -18.92
N ILE A 29 -23.53 -21.65 -17.64
CA ILE A 29 -22.15 -21.53 -17.17
C ILE A 29 -21.61 -22.96 -16.98
N VAL A 30 -20.76 -23.40 -17.90
CA VAL A 30 -20.01 -24.64 -17.75
C VAL A 30 -18.77 -24.34 -16.90
N VAL A 31 -18.87 -24.59 -15.59
CA VAL A 31 -17.74 -24.47 -14.68
C VAL A 31 -16.90 -25.75 -14.77
N ARG A 32 -15.60 -25.61 -15.03
CA ARG A 32 -14.65 -26.74 -14.96
C ARG A 32 -13.90 -26.68 -13.63
N GLU A 33 -13.95 -27.78 -12.88
CA GLU A 33 -13.07 -27.97 -11.72
C GLU A 33 -11.62 -28.00 -12.21
N GLN A 34 -10.79 -27.06 -11.78
CA GLN A 34 -9.36 -27.10 -11.99
C GLN A 34 -8.67 -27.47 -10.67
N ARG A 35 -8.44 -28.77 -10.47
CA ARG A 35 -7.64 -29.32 -9.35
C ARG A 35 -6.16 -28.91 -9.36
N GLY A 36 -5.76 -27.96 -10.20
CA GLY A 36 -4.39 -27.48 -10.36
C GLY A 36 -4.11 -26.14 -9.68
N ILE A 37 -5.09 -25.56 -8.97
CA ILE A 37 -4.91 -24.30 -8.24
C ILE A 37 -4.74 -24.62 -6.75
N TYR A 38 -3.58 -24.27 -6.22
CA TYR A 38 -3.25 -24.39 -4.80
C TYR A 38 -3.29 -23.01 -4.16
N VAL A 39 -3.88 -22.91 -2.97
CA VAL A 39 -3.90 -21.70 -2.16
C VAL A 39 -2.94 -21.89 -1.01
N MET A 40 -1.99 -20.97 -0.86
CA MET A 40 -0.99 -20.99 0.19
C MET A 40 -1.13 -19.75 1.07
N TYR A 41 -1.02 -19.94 2.37
CA TYR A 41 -0.98 -18.87 3.37
C TYR A 41 0.16 -19.19 4.33
N ASP A 42 1.08 -18.25 4.58
CA ASP A 42 2.27 -18.45 5.41
C ASP A 42 3.05 -19.75 5.12
N PHE A 43 3.24 -20.05 3.83
CA PHE A 43 3.92 -21.26 3.32
C PHE A 43 3.20 -22.59 3.62
N GLU A 44 2.00 -22.56 4.19
CA GLU A 44 1.16 -23.74 4.38
C GLU A 44 0.11 -23.88 3.27
N SER A 45 -0.12 -25.11 2.81
CA SER A 45 -1.16 -25.41 1.82
C SER A 45 -2.51 -25.52 2.51
N LEU A 46 -3.49 -24.75 2.03
CA LEU A 46 -4.82 -24.72 2.61
C LEU A 46 -5.82 -25.58 1.83
N GLU A 47 -6.66 -26.30 2.57
CA GLU A 47 -7.79 -27.05 2.04
C GLU A 47 -9.10 -26.46 2.56
N PHE A 48 -9.91 -25.91 1.65
CA PHE A 48 -11.22 -25.38 1.99
C PHE A 48 -12.28 -26.46 1.88
N LYS A 49 -13.21 -26.52 2.83
CA LYS A 49 -14.27 -27.52 2.86
C LYS A 49 -15.65 -26.87 2.90
N ASN A 50 -16.65 -27.52 2.31
CA ASN A 50 -18.04 -27.12 2.48
C ASN A 50 -18.64 -27.70 3.78
N GLU A 51 -19.90 -27.36 4.06
CA GLU A 51 -20.66 -27.84 5.23
C GLU A 51 -20.78 -29.38 5.30
N SER A 52 -20.63 -30.07 4.17
CA SER A 52 -20.65 -31.54 4.08
C SER A 52 -19.25 -32.16 4.24
N GLY A 53 -18.21 -31.37 4.48
CA GLY A 53 -16.82 -31.82 4.61
C GLY A 53 -16.12 -32.11 3.28
N THR A 54 -16.75 -31.81 2.13
CA THR A 54 -16.16 -31.97 0.81
C THR A 54 -15.17 -30.85 0.54
N VAL A 55 -13.98 -31.18 0.03
CA VAL A 55 -12.96 -30.19 -0.37
C VAL A 55 -13.45 -29.41 -1.59
N ILE A 56 -13.34 -28.08 -1.51
CA ILE A 56 -13.81 -27.10 -2.48
C ILE A 56 -12.59 -26.37 -3.03
N TYR A 57 -12.41 -26.43 -4.35
CA TYR A 57 -11.29 -25.79 -5.05
C TYR A 57 -11.68 -24.41 -5.62
N PRO A 58 -10.72 -23.50 -5.82
CA PRO A 58 -10.94 -22.26 -6.56
C PRO A 58 -11.44 -22.53 -7.98
N ILE A 59 -12.26 -21.62 -8.49
CA ILE A 59 -12.80 -21.68 -9.85
C ILE A 59 -12.03 -20.71 -10.73
N ASN A 60 -11.45 -21.19 -11.83
CA ASN A 60 -10.95 -20.30 -12.87
C ASN A 60 -12.07 -19.95 -13.84
N TYR A 61 -12.34 -18.66 -14.01
CA TYR A 61 -13.25 -18.15 -15.01
C TYR A 61 -12.61 -16.98 -15.74
N ASN A 62 -12.45 -17.11 -17.07
CA ASN A 62 -11.81 -16.12 -17.94
C ASN A 62 -10.41 -15.66 -17.50
N GLY A 63 -9.60 -16.56 -16.93
CA GLY A 63 -8.25 -16.22 -16.47
C GLY A 63 -8.18 -15.64 -15.06
N SER A 64 -9.33 -15.36 -14.43
CA SER A 64 -9.42 -14.96 -13.02
C SER A 64 -9.73 -16.17 -12.15
N ASN A 65 -9.05 -16.28 -11.00
CA ASN A 65 -9.32 -17.30 -10.00
C ASN A 65 -10.27 -16.75 -8.94
N TYR A 66 -11.40 -17.42 -8.75
CA TYR A 66 -12.41 -17.09 -7.76
C TYR A 66 -12.30 -18.06 -6.59
N LEU A 67 -12.11 -17.51 -5.40
CA LEU A 67 -12.07 -18.25 -4.17
C LEU A 67 -13.48 -18.35 -3.57
N PRO A 68 -13.87 -19.50 -2.99
CA PRO A 68 -15.12 -19.59 -2.22
C PRO A 68 -15.14 -18.55 -1.10
N LEU A 69 -16.27 -17.86 -0.90
CA LEU A 69 -16.37 -16.83 0.13
C LEU A 69 -16.07 -17.36 1.55
N ARG A 70 -16.51 -18.59 1.86
CA ARG A 70 -16.24 -19.27 3.12
C ARG A 70 -14.74 -19.49 3.38
N ALA A 71 -14.00 -19.81 2.32
CA ALA A 71 -12.55 -19.96 2.40
C ALA A 71 -11.85 -18.64 2.77
N ALA A 72 -12.32 -17.51 2.21
CA ALA A 72 -11.79 -16.20 2.53
C ALA A 72 -12.11 -15.78 3.98
N ALA A 73 -13.32 -16.08 4.48
CA ALA A 73 -13.67 -15.80 5.87
C ALA A 73 -12.88 -16.67 6.86
N GLU A 74 -12.69 -17.96 6.57
CA GLU A 74 -11.84 -18.87 7.38
C GLU A 74 -10.39 -18.37 7.47
N LEU A 75 -9.84 -17.88 6.36
CA LEU A 75 -8.52 -17.24 6.33
C LEU A 75 -8.43 -16.03 7.26
N MET A 76 -9.52 -15.28 7.39
CA MET A 76 -9.62 -14.12 8.27
C MET A 76 -9.94 -14.49 9.73
N GLY A 77 -10.27 -15.76 10.02
CA GLY A 77 -10.75 -16.20 11.33
C GLY A 77 -12.17 -15.74 11.65
N GLU A 78 -12.95 -15.31 10.65
CA GLU A 78 -14.26 -14.69 10.80
C GLU A 78 -15.41 -15.61 10.39
N GLU A 79 -16.57 -15.45 11.01
CA GLU A 79 -17.78 -16.19 10.65
C GLU A 79 -18.53 -15.50 9.50
N ILE A 80 -19.25 -16.27 8.67
CA ILE A 80 -20.13 -15.71 7.64
C ILE A 80 -21.58 -15.72 8.11
N VAL A 81 -22.22 -14.55 8.06
CA VAL A 81 -23.64 -14.40 8.33
C VAL A 81 -24.37 -13.97 7.05
N TRP A 82 -25.42 -14.70 6.68
CA TRP A 82 -26.28 -14.36 5.54
C TRP A 82 -27.57 -13.67 6.00
N ASP A 83 -27.77 -12.41 5.60
CA ASP A 83 -29.05 -11.73 5.76
C ASP A 83 -29.93 -11.94 4.52
N ASN A 84 -30.90 -12.83 4.64
CA ASN A 84 -31.83 -13.14 3.56
C ASN A 84 -32.79 -11.99 3.20
N LYS A 85 -32.99 -11.01 4.10
CA LYS A 85 -33.89 -9.87 3.88
C LYS A 85 -33.25 -8.82 2.98
N THR A 86 -31.98 -8.48 3.23
CA THR A 86 -31.23 -7.49 2.44
C THR A 86 -30.41 -8.12 1.31
N LYS A 87 -30.31 -9.46 1.27
CA LYS A 87 -29.42 -10.19 0.36
C LYS A 87 -27.95 -9.83 0.55
N THR A 88 -27.56 -9.61 1.81
CA THR A 88 -26.20 -9.19 2.20
C THR A 88 -25.48 -10.35 2.86
N VAL A 89 -24.22 -10.56 2.47
CA VAL A 89 -23.30 -11.44 3.21
C VAL A 89 -22.43 -10.57 4.11
N TYR A 90 -22.41 -10.88 5.40
CA TYR A 90 -21.49 -10.31 6.37
C TYR A 90 -20.36 -11.30 6.66
N ILE A 91 -19.14 -10.79 6.79
CA ILE A 91 -17.97 -11.52 7.26
C ILE A 91 -17.62 -10.87 8.61
N GLY A 92 -17.72 -11.63 9.70
CA GLY A 92 -17.60 -11.15 11.07
C GLY A 92 -18.94 -10.77 11.71
N SER A 93 -18.93 -9.83 12.66
CA SER A 93 -20.11 -9.49 13.45
C SER A 93 -21.21 -8.79 12.65
N MET A 94 -22.47 -9.19 12.87
CA MET A 94 -23.67 -8.56 12.27
C MET A 94 -24.03 -7.22 12.92
N THR A 95 -23.46 -6.92 14.09
CA THR A 95 -23.44 -5.58 14.62
C THR A 95 -22.53 -4.76 13.70
N PRO A 96 -22.99 -3.62 13.16
CA PRO A 96 -22.06 -2.55 12.83
C PRO A 96 -21.13 -2.46 14.03
N VAL A 97 -19.82 -2.50 13.81
CA VAL A 97 -18.90 -2.07 14.85
C VAL A 97 -19.48 -0.75 15.31
N GLU A 98 -20.00 -0.68 16.54
CA GLU A 98 -20.30 0.62 17.12
C GLU A 98 -18.97 1.32 16.96
N GLU A 99 -18.93 2.37 16.12
CA GLU A 99 -17.83 3.30 16.09
C GLU A 99 -17.70 3.70 17.55
N THR A 100 -16.78 3.02 18.26
CA THR A 100 -16.33 3.47 19.54
C THR A 100 -15.95 4.92 19.27
N ASP A 101 -16.38 5.84 20.12
CA ASP A 101 -15.90 7.21 20.14
C ASP A 101 -14.37 7.19 20.42
N GLU A 102 -13.59 6.53 19.57
CA GLU A 102 -12.19 6.84 19.36
C GLU A 102 -12.22 8.28 18.91
N PRO A 103 -11.54 9.19 19.63
CA PRO A 103 -11.55 10.58 19.26
C PRO A 103 -11.10 10.68 17.80
N GLU A 104 -11.99 11.17 16.93
CA GLU A 104 -11.62 11.43 15.54
C GLU A 104 -10.39 12.33 15.56
N MET A 105 -9.27 11.82 15.03
CA MET A 105 -8.06 12.59 14.87
C MET A 105 -8.40 13.85 14.09
N ARG A 106 -8.00 15.01 14.61
CA ARG A 106 -8.29 16.29 13.96
C ARG A 106 -7.71 16.30 12.54
N ASP A 107 -8.43 16.85 11.59
CA ASP A 107 -7.97 17.01 10.20
C ASP A 107 -6.59 17.69 10.12
N GLU A 108 -6.32 18.61 11.04
CA GLU A 108 -5.04 19.30 11.19
C GLU A 108 -3.90 18.36 11.60
N THR A 109 -4.14 17.55 12.63
CA THR A 109 -3.19 16.52 13.08
C THR A 109 -2.93 15.50 11.97
N PHE A 110 -3.98 15.05 11.28
CA PHE A 110 -3.87 14.15 10.14
C PHE A 110 -3.00 14.74 9.01
N SER A 111 -3.21 16.03 8.69
CA SER A 111 -2.43 16.73 7.65
C SER A 111 -0.94 16.82 7.99
N ILE A 112 -0.59 16.99 9.28
CA ILE A 112 0.80 17.00 9.75
C ILE A 112 1.42 15.61 9.59
N ILE A 113 0.71 14.56 10.01
CA ILE A 113 1.18 13.16 9.93
C ILE A 113 1.38 12.74 8.47
N GLU A 114 0.40 12.99 7.60
CA GLU A 114 0.48 12.64 6.19
C GLU A 114 1.68 13.30 5.50
N LEU A 115 1.92 14.59 5.79
CA LEU A 115 3.05 15.32 5.23
C LEU A 115 4.39 14.80 5.77
N TYR A 116 4.46 14.46 7.06
CA TYR A 116 5.64 13.86 7.67
C TYR A 116 5.98 12.50 7.04
N ASP A 117 5.00 11.60 6.93
CA ASP A 117 5.20 10.26 6.37
C ASP A 117 5.71 10.35 4.93
N ARG A 118 5.09 11.22 4.12
CA ARG A 118 5.52 11.47 2.74
C ARG A 118 6.95 11.99 2.65
N GLU A 119 7.36 12.89 3.56
CA GLU A 119 8.73 13.40 3.58
C GLU A 119 9.74 12.35 4.05
N ALA A 120 9.41 11.59 5.10
CA ALA A 120 10.27 10.53 5.61
C ALA A 120 10.50 9.43 4.56
N GLU A 121 9.47 9.06 3.81
CA GLU A 121 9.59 8.16 2.66
C GLU A 121 10.51 8.73 1.58
N LEU A 122 10.35 10.01 1.24
CA LEU A 122 11.17 10.70 0.25
C LEU A 122 12.65 10.72 0.66
N TYR A 123 12.95 11.07 1.91
CA TYR A 123 14.30 11.05 2.49
C TYR A 123 14.94 9.67 2.35
N ASN A 124 14.22 8.61 2.76
CA ASN A 124 14.72 7.24 2.70
C ASN A 124 14.97 6.78 1.26
N LEU A 125 14.05 7.09 0.34
CA LEU A 125 14.17 6.74 -1.07
C LEU A 125 15.37 7.44 -1.74
N ALA A 126 15.51 8.74 -1.53
CA ALA A 126 16.61 9.52 -2.10
C ALA A 126 17.98 9.06 -1.55
N THR A 127 18.05 8.78 -0.25
CA THR A 127 19.25 8.21 0.39
C THR A 127 19.61 6.84 -0.18
N ALA A 128 18.62 5.96 -0.39
CA ALA A 128 18.86 4.66 -0.99
C ALA A 128 19.46 4.78 -2.40
N LYS A 129 18.97 5.74 -3.22
CA LYS A 129 19.50 5.99 -4.56
C LYS A 129 20.98 6.40 -4.52
N ILE A 130 21.36 7.34 -3.66
CA ILE A 130 22.73 7.87 -3.63
C ILE A 130 23.75 6.87 -3.08
N VAL A 131 23.35 6.01 -2.14
CA VAL A 131 24.23 4.95 -1.60
C VAL A 131 24.66 3.98 -2.70
N GLU A 132 23.82 3.79 -3.72
CA GLU A 132 24.10 2.91 -4.85
C GLU A 132 24.84 3.58 -6.00
N ILE A 133 25.24 4.86 -5.88
CA ILE A 133 25.86 5.63 -6.96
C ILE A 133 27.10 4.95 -7.58
N SER A 134 27.89 4.27 -6.76
CA SER A 134 29.09 3.53 -7.20
C SER A 134 28.77 2.30 -8.06
N LYS A 135 27.53 1.82 -8.03
CA LYS A 135 27.05 0.66 -8.79
C LYS A 135 26.43 1.05 -10.13
N TRP A 136 26.12 2.32 -10.35
CA TRP A 136 25.45 2.76 -11.58
C TRP A 136 26.35 2.54 -12.79
N THR A 137 25.79 2.00 -13.87
CA THR A 137 26.49 1.92 -15.16
C THR A 137 26.44 3.26 -15.89
N ASP A 138 27.33 3.44 -16.86
CA ASP A 138 27.37 4.64 -17.71
C ASP A 138 26.01 4.96 -18.36
N ASP A 139 25.23 3.94 -18.73
CA ASP A 139 23.91 4.11 -19.35
C ASP A 139 22.81 4.43 -18.31
N GLN A 140 22.96 3.96 -17.07
CA GLN A 140 21.98 4.17 -16.00
C GLN A 140 22.16 5.51 -15.28
N ALA A 141 23.40 5.98 -15.12
CA ALA A 141 23.71 7.14 -14.31
C ALA A 141 22.91 8.41 -14.67
N PRO A 142 22.70 8.76 -15.96
CA PRO A 142 21.88 9.92 -16.31
C PRO A 142 20.40 9.77 -15.93
N VAL A 143 19.85 8.56 -16.04
CA VAL A 143 18.46 8.26 -15.68
C VAL A 143 18.28 8.33 -14.16
N MET A 144 19.23 7.77 -13.42
CA MET A 144 19.22 7.82 -11.95
C MET A 144 19.38 9.26 -11.43
N ALA A 145 20.26 10.06 -12.03
CA ALA A 145 20.39 11.48 -11.72
C ALA A 145 19.08 12.25 -11.98
N SER A 146 18.42 12.00 -13.13
CA SER A 146 17.11 12.59 -13.42
C SER A 146 16.03 12.17 -12.43
N SER A 147 16.08 10.95 -11.88
CA SER A 147 15.15 10.51 -10.85
C SER A 147 15.36 11.22 -9.52
N ILE A 148 16.60 11.62 -9.19
CA ILE A 148 16.87 12.45 -8.00
C ILE A 148 16.35 13.88 -8.22
N SER A 149 16.37 14.40 -9.45
CA SER A 149 15.69 15.67 -9.76
C SER A 149 14.17 15.61 -9.54
N GLU A 150 13.55 14.45 -9.73
CA GLU A 150 12.13 14.24 -9.39
C GLU A 150 11.90 14.24 -7.88
N ASP A 151 12.81 13.63 -7.12
CA ASP A 151 12.80 13.69 -5.66
C ASP A 151 12.92 15.15 -5.17
N LEU A 152 13.84 15.93 -5.75
CA LEU A 152 14.02 17.35 -5.39
C LEU A 152 12.75 18.16 -5.66
N ARG A 153 12.07 17.94 -6.79
CA ARG A 153 10.79 18.60 -7.08
C ARG A 153 9.73 18.26 -6.02
N THR A 154 9.73 17.02 -5.56
CA THR A 154 8.82 16.56 -4.51
C THR A 154 9.15 17.23 -3.18
N ALA A 155 10.43 17.32 -2.81
CA ALA A 155 10.88 18.02 -1.60
C ALA A 155 10.50 19.52 -1.63
N THR A 156 10.71 20.20 -2.76
CA THR A 156 10.29 21.60 -2.93
C THR A 156 8.77 21.77 -2.80
N LEU A 157 7.97 20.83 -3.31
CA LEU A 157 6.52 20.84 -3.13
C LEU A 157 6.13 20.63 -1.66
N ASN A 158 6.75 19.66 -0.99
CA ASN A 158 6.54 19.40 0.42
C ASN A 158 6.89 20.63 1.27
N ASN A 159 7.99 21.31 0.96
CA ASN A 159 8.39 22.55 1.65
C ASN A 159 7.34 23.66 1.47
N TYR A 160 6.83 23.83 0.25
CA TYR A 160 5.74 24.77 -0.01
C TYR A 160 4.48 24.43 0.79
N GLU A 161 4.10 23.16 0.84
CA GLU A 161 2.93 22.68 1.59
C GLU A 161 3.12 22.85 3.10
N ALA A 162 4.30 22.53 3.64
CA ALA A 162 4.65 22.75 5.05
C ALA A 162 4.54 24.22 5.45
N LYS A 163 5.11 25.12 4.64
CA LYS A 163 5.02 26.58 4.85
C LYS A 163 3.59 27.12 4.76
N LYS A 164 2.72 26.45 4.00
CA LYS A 164 1.29 26.77 3.96
C LYS A 164 0.59 26.24 5.21
N LEU A 165 0.89 25.01 5.61
CA LEU A 165 0.33 24.33 6.77
C LEU A 165 0.66 25.05 8.08
N LEU A 166 1.91 25.53 8.23
CA LEU A 166 2.38 26.30 9.39
C LEU A 166 1.59 27.60 9.63
N LYS A 167 0.92 28.14 8.61
CA LYS A 167 0.10 29.37 8.71
C LYS A 167 -1.33 29.10 9.20
N THR A 168 -1.66 27.85 9.54
CA THR A 168 -3.01 27.47 9.97
C THR A 168 -3.30 28.04 11.36
N GLU A 169 -4.33 28.89 11.45
CA GLU A 169 -4.70 29.55 12.71
C GLU A 169 -5.41 28.63 13.71
N THR A 170 -5.99 27.51 13.23
CA THR A 170 -6.76 26.55 14.04
C THR A 170 -5.89 25.56 14.81
N PHE A 171 -4.56 25.58 14.60
CA PHE A 171 -3.65 24.70 15.32
C PHE A 171 -3.59 25.02 16.82
N THR A 172 -3.58 23.95 17.63
CA THR A 172 -3.13 23.95 19.02
C THR A 172 -1.65 24.36 19.11
N ASP A 173 -1.18 24.61 20.33
CA ASP A 173 0.22 24.94 20.56
C ASP A 173 1.12 23.74 20.25
N GLU A 174 0.65 22.53 20.57
CA GLU A 174 1.31 21.26 20.25
C GLU A 174 1.39 21.02 18.73
N GLU A 175 0.30 21.21 18.00
CA GLU A 175 0.28 21.08 16.52
C GLU A 175 1.18 22.11 15.84
N LYS A 176 1.27 23.35 16.38
CA LYS A 176 2.21 24.37 15.87
C LYS A 176 3.66 23.96 16.09
N GLU A 177 3.98 23.43 17.27
CA GLU A 177 5.33 22.97 17.56
C GLU A 177 5.72 21.79 16.66
N ALA A 178 4.84 20.79 16.54
CA ALA A 178 5.04 19.65 15.65
C ALA A 178 5.20 20.09 14.18
N CYS A 179 4.33 20.99 13.70
CA CYS A 179 4.40 21.50 12.33
C CYS A 179 5.67 22.34 12.09
N GLN A 180 6.16 23.09 13.08
CA GLN A 180 7.41 23.83 12.96
C GLN A 180 8.61 22.88 12.83
N LYS A 181 8.68 21.85 13.68
CA LYS A 181 9.74 20.83 13.60
C LYS A 181 9.68 20.07 12.27
N LEU A 182 8.48 19.78 11.78
CA LEU A 182 8.27 19.20 10.45
C LEU A 182 8.77 20.14 9.33
N CYS A 183 8.51 21.44 9.41
CA CYS A 183 9.04 22.42 8.45
C CYS A 183 10.57 22.44 8.44
N ASP A 184 11.19 22.42 9.61
CA ASP A 184 12.66 22.38 9.74
C ASP A 184 13.24 21.11 9.12
N PHE A 185 12.61 19.94 9.37
CA PHE A 185 12.99 18.66 8.74
C PHE A 185 12.90 18.73 7.21
N ILE A 186 11.76 19.17 6.66
CA ILE A 186 11.55 19.25 5.21
C ILE A 186 12.55 20.24 4.56
N GLU A 187 12.83 21.37 5.21
CA GLU A 187 13.79 22.35 4.68
C GLU A 187 15.21 21.77 4.60
N ILE A 188 15.67 21.07 5.64
CA ILE A 188 16.99 20.43 5.63
C ILE A 188 17.03 19.30 4.59
N THR A 189 15.96 18.51 4.47
CA THR A 189 15.87 17.41 3.49
C THR A 189 15.86 17.93 2.05
N GLU A 190 15.24 19.07 1.76
CA GLU A 190 15.33 19.71 0.44
C GLU A 190 16.79 20.06 0.08
N TYR A 191 17.55 20.67 0.99
CA TYR A 191 18.97 20.95 0.77
C TYR A 191 19.80 19.67 0.65
N TYR A 192 19.49 18.64 1.44
CA TYR A 192 20.14 17.35 1.37
C TYR A 192 19.95 16.70 -0.01
N ILE A 193 18.72 16.69 -0.53
CA ILE A 193 18.40 16.15 -1.85
C ILE A 193 19.04 16.97 -2.96
N LEU A 194 19.13 18.30 -2.83
CA LEU A 194 19.86 19.14 -3.78
C LEU A 194 21.36 18.79 -3.82
N VAL A 195 21.98 18.50 -2.68
CA VAL A 195 23.37 18.03 -2.63
C VAL A 195 23.50 16.67 -3.32
N MET A 196 22.56 15.74 -3.08
CA MET A 196 22.53 14.44 -3.74
C MET A 196 22.37 14.56 -5.26
N GLU A 197 21.50 15.46 -5.74
CA GLU A 197 21.31 15.73 -7.16
C GLU A 197 22.62 16.18 -7.83
N ASN A 198 23.31 17.15 -7.22
CA ASN A 198 24.59 17.63 -7.73
C ASN A 198 25.64 16.50 -7.78
N ILE A 199 25.74 15.69 -6.73
CA ILE A 199 26.64 14.52 -6.70
C ILE A 199 26.27 13.53 -7.81
N ALA A 200 24.97 13.26 -8.02
CA ALA A 200 24.49 12.34 -9.03
C ALA A 200 24.85 12.78 -10.45
N TYR A 201 24.68 14.07 -10.77
CA TYR A 201 25.09 14.60 -12.06
C TYR A 201 26.61 14.63 -12.24
N MET A 202 27.37 14.99 -11.20
CA MET A 202 28.84 14.91 -11.24
C MET A 202 29.30 13.47 -11.51
N ALA A 203 28.70 12.47 -10.86
CA ALA A 203 29.02 11.07 -11.08
C ALA A 203 28.66 10.61 -12.50
N ALA A 204 27.49 11.02 -13.02
CA ALA A 204 27.07 10.71 -14.40
C ALA A 204 28.05 11.28 -15.44
N ASP A 205 28.58 12.48 -15.19
CA ASP A 205 29.59 13.13 -16.02
C ASP A 205 31.04 12.67 -15.72
N LYS A 206 31.22 11.66 -14.85
CA LYS A 206 32.51 11.10 -14.42
C LYS A 206 33.45 12.15 -13.78
N GLN A 207 32.86 13.15 -13.13
CA GLN A 207 33.55 14.18 -12.37
C GLN A 207 33.80 13.71 -10.93
N ASP A 208 34.85 14.23 -10.30
CA ASP A 208 35.14 13.98 -8.89
C ASP A 208 34.22 14.82 -7.99
N TYR A 209 33.35 14.14 -7.24
CA TYR A 209 32.40 14.74 -6.30
C TYR A 209 32.90 14.72 -4.85
N SER A 210 34.15 14.34 -4.59
CA SER A 210 34.71 14.25 -3.24
C SER A 210 34.64 15.58 -2.45
N ILE A 211 34.63 16.72 -3.14
CA ILE A 211 34.46 18.04 -2.53
C ILE A 211 33.10 18.22 -1.82
N MET A 212 32.09 17.46 -2.22
CA MET A 212 30.74 17.51 -1.64
C MET A 212 30.56 16.52 -0.47
N ALA A 213 31.56 15.68 -0.17
CA ALA A 213 31.42 14.60 0.81
C ALA A 213 31.12 15.11 2.24
N GLU A 214 31.80 16.19 2.67
CA GLU A 214 31.57 16.80 3.99
C GLU A 214 30.16 17.41 4.07
N THR A 215 29.78 18.18 3.04
CA THR A 215 28.44 18.78 2.93
C THR A 215 27.34 17.72 2.95
N PHE A 216 27.52 16.64 2.19
CA PHE A 216 26.59 15.50 2.16
C PHE A 216 26.42 14.87 3.54
N LEU A 217 27.52 14.58 4.23
CA LEU A 217 27.47 13.96 5.56
C LEU A 217 26.81 14.89 6.60
N ASN A 218 27.12 16.19 6.56
CA ASN A 218 26.53 17.17 7.47
C ASN A 218 25.01 17.24 7.28
N PHE A 219 24.53 17.39 6.04
CA PHE A 219 23.09 17.40 5.78
C PHE A 219 22.41 16.07 6.09
N ALA A 220 23.06 14.93 5.84
CA ALA A 220 22.50 13.63 6.22
C ALA A 220 22.25 13.53 7.73
N LEU A 221 23.23 13.94 8.56
CA LEU A 221 23.12 13.94 10.02
C LEU A 221 22.12 14.98 10.53
N GLU A 222 22.09 16.16 9.93
CA GLU A 222 21.13 17.22 10.28
C GLU A 222 19.69 16.82 9.93
N SER A 223 19.47 16.22 8.75
CA SER A 223 18.17 15.68 8.34
C SER A 223 17.69 14.57 9.28
N GLU A 224 18.56 13.61 9.63
CA GLU A 224 18.22 12.52 10.56
C GLU A 224 17.79 13.08 11.92
N LYS A 225 18.57 14.01 12.48
CA LYS A 225 18.25 14.66 13.74
C LYS A 225 16.93 15.45 13.68
N ALA A 226 16.68 16.15 12.58
CA ALA A 226 15.46 16.92 12.40
C ALA A 226 14.24 16.00 12.23
N MET A 227 14.39 14.89 11.50
CA MET A 227 13.37 13.86 11.34
C MET A 227 12.96 13.28 12.70
N ASP A 228 13.93 12.88 13.54
CA ASP A 228 13.67 12.37 14.89
C ASP A 228 12.96 13.40 15.76
N SER A 229 13.42 14.66 15.72
CA SER A 229 12.78 15.75 16.47
C SER A 229 11.34 16.00 16.01
N ALA A 230 11.05 15.92 14.70
CA ALA A 230 9.71 16.07 14.16
C ALA A 230 8.81 14.91 14.58
N ARG A 231 9.33 13.68 14.47
CA ARG A 231 8.64 12.46 14.88
C ARG A 231 8.22 12.50 16.35
N GLU A 232 9.15 12.84 17.25
CA GLU A 232 8.87 12.93 18.69
C GLU A 232 7.74 13.93 18.99
N ALA A 233 7.68 15.04 18.26
CA ALA A 233 6.62 16.03 18.44
C ALA A 233 5.27 15.56 17.88
N ILE A 234 5.27 14.83 16.76
CA ILE A 234 4.06 14.27 16.14
C ILE A 234 3.49 13.14 17.00
N GLU A 235 4.33 12.29 17.59
CA GLU A 235 3.90 11.22 18.51
C GLU A 235 3.24 11.76 19.80
N CYS A 236 3.35 13.07 20.08
CA CYS A 236 2.71 13.72 21.22
C CYS A 236 1.35 14.38 20.91
N LEU A 237 0.87 14.34 19.65
CA LEU A 237 -0.44 14.86 19.23
C LEU A 237 -1.57 13.88 19.53
#